data_AF-A0A0C2CBH6-F1
#
_entry.id   AF-A0A0C2CBH6-F1
#
_cell.length_a   1.000
_cell.length_b   1.000
_cell.length_c   1.000
_cell.angle_alpha   90.00
_cell.angle_beta   90.00
_cell.angle_gamma   90.00
#
_symmetry.space_group_name_H-M   'P 1'
#
loop_
_entity.id
_entity.type
_entity.pdbx_description
1 polymer ?
#
loop_
_entity_poly.entity_id
_entity_poly.type
_entity_poly.pdbx_seq_one_letter_code
_entity_poly.pdbx_strand_id
1 'polypeptide(L)'
;MRVAIDEKYFVGKWYAVRDISSNRKPSVVNHPSLIDPIDPVVLAFVIETTKLTLKFPDSSTDEIMMISYMIDGKGFLIINRDIVSADVESFEYTPKEEYKGKFFIFNKPDTAKIKRFFDHILEVRPNVIVTYNGDFFDWPFVETRARIRGINMEEEIGFAKDSADEFESRNCIHMDAFRWVKRDSYLPVGSQNLKAVAKAKLRYDTVEVDPEDMCKMVREDPQPTDSG
;
A
#
# COMPACT_ATOMS: atom_id res chain seq x y z
N MET A 1 -18.53 16.34 9.01
CA MET A 1 -18.15 17.77 8.93
C MET A 1 -18.74 18.63 10.06
N ARG A 2 -20.08 18.66 10.26
CA ARG A 2 -20.74 19.53 11.26
C ARG A 2 -20.16 19.43 12.68
N VAL A 3 -20.05 18.23 13.24
CA VAL A 3 -19.53 18.01 14.60
C VAL A 3 -18.12 18.55 14.76
N ALA A 4 -17.23 18.32 13.80
CA ALA A 4 -15.86 18.80 13.85
C ALA A 4 -15.77 20.33 13.88
N ILE A 5 -16.64 21.02 13.13
CA ILE A 5 -16.69 22.48 13.09
C ILE A 5 -17.25 23.05 14.40
N ASP A 6 -18.44 22.59 14.80
CA ASP A 6 -19.15 23.12 15.97
C ASP A 6 -18.32 22.93 17.25
N GLU A 7 -17.67 21.77 17.38
CA GLU A 7 -16.86 21.41 18.55
C GLU A 7 -15.38 21.78 18.40
N LYS A 8 -14.96 22.29 17.24
CA LYS A 8 -13.56 22.64 16.92
C LYS A 8 -12.59 21.45 17.11
N TYR A 9 -13.01 20.28 16.63
CA TYR A 9 -12.16 19.09 16.59
C TYR A 9 -11.39 19.05 15.27
N PHE A 10 -10.07 18.89 15.37
CA PHE A 10 -9.14 18.85 14.25
C PHE A 10 -8.26 17.62 14.38
N VAL A 11 -8.16 16.84 13.29
CA VAL A 11 -7.23 15.72 13.20
C VAL A 11 -5.79 16.23 13.36
N GLY A 12 -4.94 15.44 14.03
CA GLY A 12 -3.54 15.81 14.29
C GLY A 12 -3.33 16.64 15.57
N LYS A 13 -4.39 16.97 16.32
CA LYS A 13 -4.26 17.58 17.65
C LYS A 13 -4.47 16.55 18.76
N TRP A 14 -3.87 16.83 19.92
CA TRP A 14 -4.08 16.05 21.13
C TRP A 14 -5.36 16.47 21.86
N TYR A 15 -6.11 15.46 22.32
CA TYR A 15 -7.32 15.65 23.10
C TYR A 15 -7.36 14.68 24.29
N ALA A 16 -7.75 15.17 25.46
CA ALA A 16 -8.12 14.33 26.58
C ALA A 16 -9.59 13.96 26.45
N VAL A 17 -9.88 12.67 26.33
CA VAL A 17 -11.25 12.14 26.26
C VAL A 17 -11.62 11.55 27.63
N ARG A 18 -12.73 12.00 28.21
CA ARG A 18 -13.24 11.56 29.52
C ARG A 18 -14.72 11.24 29.44
N ASP A 19 -15.23 10.55 30.47
CA ASP A 19 -16.65 10.24 30.66
C ASP A 19 -17.29 9.48 29.49
N ILE A 20 -16.53 8.56 28.88
CA ILE A 20 -17.01 7.69 27.81
C ILE A 20 -18.13 6.81 28.37
N SER A 21 -19.35 6.98 27.86
CA SER A 21 -20.50 6.14 28.21
C SER A 21 -21.46 6.02 27.03
N SER A 22 -22.28 4.97 27.02
CA SER A 22 -23.25 4.74 25.92
C SER A 22 -24.34 5.80 25.85
N ASN A 23 -24.64 6.48 26.96
CA ASN A 23 -25.82 7.35 27.10
C ASN A 23 -25.46 8.84 27.32
N ARG A 24 -24.18 9.19 27.27
CA ARG A 24 -23.71 10.58 27.46
C ARG A 24 -22.63 10.91 26.46
N LYS A 25 -22.68 12.13 25.94
CA LYS A 25 -21.61 12.71 25.11
C LYS A 25 -20.30 12.72 25.93
N PRO A 26 -19.18 12.21 25.39
CA PRO A 26 -17.90 12.26 26.08
C PRO A 26 -17.41 13.71 26.21
N SER A 27 -16.65 13.97 27.27
CA SER A 27 -15.91 15.23 27.41
C SER A 27 -14.62 15.13 26.60
N VAL A 28 -14.45 15.99 25.60
CA VAL A 28 -13.26 16.03 24.74
C VAL A 28 -12.62 17.41 24.88
N VAL A 29 -11.47 17.47 25.52
CA VAL A 29 -10.77 18.73 25.83
C VAL A 29 -9.44 18.76 25.10
N ASN A 30 -9.21 19.81 24.31
CA ASN A 30 -7.93 20.00 23.61
C ASN A 30 -6.77 20.09 24.61
N HIS A 31 -5.65 19.46 24.28
CA HIS A 31 -4.44 19.45 25.10
C HIS A 31 -3.33 20.27 24.43
N PRO A 32 -3.33 21.61 24.55
CA PRO A 32 -2.53 22.49 23.69
C PRO A 32 -1.02 22.44 23.96
N SER A 33 -0.59 21.90 25.10
CA SER A 33 0.84 21.75 25.42
C SER A 33 1.47 20.50 24.81
N LEU A 34 0.69 19.54 24.31
CA LEU A 34 1.21 18.42 23.54
C LEU A 34 1.22 18.82 22.08
N ILE A 35 2.43 18.98 21.53
CA ILE A 35 2.65 19.46 20.15
C ILE A 35 3.29 18.41 19.27
N ASP A 36 3.98 17.43 19.85
CA ASP A 36 4.65 16.39 19.09
C ASP A 36 3.62 15.54 18.35
N PRO A 37 3.79 15.31 17.04
CA PRO A 37 2.90 14.44 16.30
C PRO A 37 3.02 13.01 16.83
N ILE A 38 1.96 12.23 16.62
CA ILE A 38 2.06 10.77 16.75
C ILE A 38 2.94 10.22 15.62
N ASP A 39 3.64 9.13 15.90
CA ASP A 39 4.27 8.30 14.88
C ASP A 39 3.28 7.18 14.49
N PRO A 40 2.48 7.35 13.42
CA PRO A 40 1.57 6.31 12.97
C PRO A 40 2.35 5.12 12.39
N VAL A 41 1.78 3.92 12.49
CA VAL A 41 2.25 2.78 11.70
C VAL A 41 1.84 3.01 10.25
N VAL A 42 2.83 3.14 9.36
CA VAL A 42 2.62 3.39 7.93
C VAL A 42 3.01 2.16 7.13
N LEU A 43 2.05 1.62 6.37
CA LEU A 43 2.28 0.55 5.41
C LEU A 43 2.15 1.10 4.00
N ALA A 44 3.20 1.03 3.18
CA ALA A 44 3.11 1.35 1.76
C ALA A 44 3.19 0.05 0.96
N PHE A 45 2.28 -0.19 0.00
CA PHE A 45 2.34 -1.40 -0.84
C PHE A 45 2.14 -1.12 -2.33
N VAL A 46 2.63 -2.05 -3.14
CA VAL A 46 2.38 -2.14 -4.58
C VAL A 46 2.30 -3.61 -4.99
N ILE A 47 1.45 -3.91 -5.96
CA ILE A 47 1.34 -5.25 -6.56
C ILE A 47 2.00 -5.31 -7.93
N GLU A 48 2.54 -6.48 -8.26
CA GLU A 48 2.93 -6.82 -9.63
C GLU A 48 2.04 -7.97 -10.12
N THR A 49 1.49 -7.83 -11.32
CA THR A 49 0.50 -8.78 -11.87
C THR A 49 1.00 -9.38 -13.18
N THR A 50 0.51 -10.57 -13.51
CA THR A 50 0.60 -11.05 -14.88
C THR A 50 -0.22 -10.13 -15.77
N LYS A 51 0.08 -10.21 -17.07
CA LYS A 51 -0.75 -9.62 -18.11
C LYS A 51 -0.56 -10.38 -19.41
N LEU A 52 -1.55 -10.28 -20.28
CA LEU A 52 -1.39 -10.65 -21.67
C LEU A 52 -0.48 -9.66 -22.40
N THR A 53 0.23 -10.14 -23.42
CA THR A 53 1.12 -9.31 -24.26
C THR A 53 0.32 -8.20 -24.94
N LEU A 54 0.83 -6.96 -24.90
CA LEU A 54 0.21 -5.76 -25.48
C LEU A 54 -1.19 -5.41 -24.92
N LYS A 55 -1.56 -5.96 -23.75
CA LYS A 55 -2.82 -5.65 -23.06
C LYS A 55 -2.56 -5.14 -21.65
N PHE A 56 -3.54 -4.41 -21.11
CA PHE A 56 -3.60 -4.10 -19.69
C PHE A 56 -3.93 -5.36 -18.88
N PRO A 57 -3.47 -5.45 -17.62
CA PRO A 57 -3.86 -6.53 -16.71
C PRO A 57 -5.37 -6.57 -16.49
N ASP A 58 -5.96 -7.78 -16.49
CA ASP A 58 -7.37 -8.01 -16.18
C ASP A 58 -7.49 -8.84 -14.89
N SER A 59 -7.97 -8.22 -13.82
CA SER A 59 -8.13 -8.86 -12.51
C SER A 59 -9.00 -10.12 -12.51
N SER A 60 -9.81 -10.35 -13.54
CA SER A 60 -10.64 -11.56 -13.69
C SER A 60 -9.81 -12.77 -14.13
N THR A 61 -8.81 -12.56 -14.98
CA THR A 61 -8.04 -13.63 -15.63
C THR A 61 -6.58 -13.67 -15.21
N ASP A 62 -5.97 -12.51 -14.98
CA ASP A 62 -4.58 -12.37 -14.57
C ASP A 62 -4.39 -12.58 -13.06
N GLU A 63 -3.14 -12.84 -12.67
CA GLU A 63 -2.77 -13.15 -11.30
C GLU A 63 -1.79 -12.15 -10.70
N ILE A 64 -1.89 -11.94 -9.38
CA ILE A 64 -0.85 -11.24 -8.63
C ILE A 64 0.38 -12.14 -8.53
N MET A 65 1.50 -11.69 -9.07
CA MET A 65 2.79 -12.37 -9.01
C MET A 65 3.53 -12.01 -7.72
N MET A 66 3.45 -10.75 -7.31
CA MET A 66 4.15 -10.24 -6.12
C MET A 66 3.32 -9.18 -5.41
N ILE A 67 3.45 -9.10 -4.09
CA ILE A 67 2.97 -7.99 -3.27
C ILE A 67 4.17 -7.49 -2.47
N SER A 68 4.68 -6.33 -2.83
CA SER A 68 5.78 -5.69 -2.11
C SER A 68 5.22 -4.61 -1.20
N TYR A 69 5.72 -4.53 0.03
CA TYR A 69 5.27 -3.51 0.98
C TYR A 69 6.35 -3.17 2.00
N MET A 70 6.28 -1.95 2.51
CA MET A 70 7.14 -1.46 3.60
C MET A 70 6.29 -1.08 4.79
N ILE A 71 6.73 -1.44 5.99
CA ILE A 71 6.12 -1.05 7.26
C ILE A 71 7.19 -0.36 8.10
N ASP A 72 7.04 0.95 8.33
CA ASP A 72 7.98 1.77 9.10
C ASP A 72 9.46 1.53 8.76
N GLY A 73 9.78 1.46 7.46
CA GLY A 73 11.13 1.24 6.93
C GLY A 73 11.58 -0.22 6.81
N LYS A 74 10.77 -1.19 7.23
CA LYS A 74 11.05 -2.63 7.02
C LYS A 74 10.35 -3.12 5.76
N GLY A 75 11.10 -3.70 4.83
CA GLY A 75 10.58 -4.23 3.58
C GLY A 75 10.08 -5.67 3.71
N PHE A 76 9.01 -5.98 3.00
CA PHE A 76 8.44 -7.30 2.88
C PHE A 76 8.04 -7.56 1.42
N LEU A 77 8.18 -8.81 1.00
CA LEU A 77 7.80 -9.23 -0.34
C LEU A 77 7.11 -10.58 -0.27
N ILE A 78 5.84 -10.63 -0.69
CA ILE A 78 5.12 -11.89 -0.87
C ILE A 78 5.26 -12.30 -2.33
N ILE A 79 5.78 -13.49 -2.57
CA ILE A 79 6.02 -14.07 -3.89
C ILE A 79 5.00 -15.17 -4.16
N ASN A 80 4.39 -15.16 -5.35
CA ASN A 80 3.58 -16.26 -5.85
C ASN A 80 4.45 -17.32 -6.53
N ARG A 81 4.65 -18.45 -5.84
CA ARG A 81 5.48 -19.58 -6.33
C ARG A 81 4.85 -20.36 -7.49
N ASP A 82 3.59 -20.13 -7.79
CA ASP A 82 2.93 -20.75 -8.94
C ASP A 82 3.29 -20.03 -10.26
N ILE A 83 3.92 -18.85 -10.16
CA ILE A 83 4.28 -18.00 -11.30
C ILE A 83 5.79 -17.75 -11.36
N VAL A 84 6.37 -17.34 -10.23
CA VAL A 84 7.82 -17.18 -10.09
C VAL A 84 8.43 -18.58 -10.11
N SER A 85 9.59 -18.79 -10.75
CA SER A 85 10.12 -20.15 -10.96
C SER A 85 10.87 -20.74 -9.76
N ALA A 86 11.51 -19.90 -8.94
CA ALA A 86 12.23 -20.31 -7.74
C ALA A 86 11.82 -19.51 -6.49
N ASP A 87 12.20 -20.03 -5.31
CA ASP A 87 12.11 -19.27 -4.06
C ASP A 87 13.06 -18.07 -4.16
N VAL A 88 12.57 -16.89 -3.75
CA VAL A 88 13.39 -15.68 -3.66
C VAL A 88 13.95 -15.57 -2.25
N GLU A 89 15.24 -15.28 -2.14
CA GLU A 89 15.92 -15.08 -0.87
C GLU A 89 15.81 -13.62 -0.40
N SER A 90 15.94 -13.41 0.91
CA SER A 90 16.01 -12.06 1.48
C SER A 90 17.17 -11.27 0.90
N PHE A 91 16.89 -10.04 0.51
CA PHE A 91 17.85 -9.13 -0.11
C PHE A 91 17.73 -7.72 0.47
N GLU A 92 18.67 -6.86 0.12
CA GLU A 92 18.67 -5.44 0.48
C GLU A 92 18.65 -4.58 -0.79
N TYR A 93 17.71 -3.64 -0.83
CA TYR A 93 17.64 -2.59 -1.86
C TYR A 93 17.68 -1.24 -1.15
N THR A 94 18.84 -0.60 -1.20
CA THR A 94 19.11 0.68 -0.52
C THR A 94 19.59 1.69 -1.57
N PRO A 95 18.68 2.36 -2.31
CA PRO A 95 19.05 3.29 -3.38
C PRO A 95 19.79 4.53 -2.85
N LYS A 96 19.63 4.85 -1.56
CA LYS A 96 20.39 5.88 -0.83
C LYS A 96 20.51 5.53 0.65
N GLU A 97 21.46 6.14 1.34
CA GLU A 97 21.64 5.94 2.79
C GLU A 97 20.37 6.27 3.61
N GLU A 98 19.59 7.27 3.19
CA GLU A 98 18.31 7.63 3.82
C GLU A 98 17.15 6.65 3.50
N TYR A 99 17.28 5.82 2.45
CA TYR A 99 16.24 4.91 1.97
C TYR A 99 16.70 3.45 2.09
N LYS A 100 16.88 2.99 3.34
CA LYS A 100 17.25 1.59 3.60
C LYS A 100 16.06 0.66 3.36
N GLY A 101 16.27 -0.40 2.59
CA GLY A 101 15.22 -1.37 2.26
C GLY A 101 15.69 -2.80 2.41
N LYS A 102 15.63 -3.35 3.63
CA LYS A 102 15.86 -4.79 3.87
C LYS A 102 14.54 -5.54 3.69
N PHE A 103 14.52 -6.51 2.79
CA PHE A 103 13.30 -7.24 2.42
C PHE A 103 13.25 -8.64 3.02
N PHE A 104 12.20 -8.91 3.78
CA PHE A 104 11.82 -10.24 4.23
C PHE A 104 10.86 -10.88 3.24
N ILE A 105 11.18 -12.10 2.79
CA ILE A 105 10.45 -12.75 1.71
C ILE A 105 9.48 -13.81 2.25
N PHE A 106 8.28 -13.83 1.71
CA PHE A 106 7.29 -14.89 1.89
C PHE A 106 7.01 -15.57 0.56
N ASN A 107 7.73 -16.66 0.28
CA ASN A 107 7.44 -17.56 -0.82
C ASN A 107 6.14 -18.33 -0.50
N LYS A 108 5.05 -18.05 -1.23
CA LYS A 108 3.72 -18.63 -0.99
C LYS A 108 3.10 -19.18 -2.27
N PRO A 109 2.30 -20.26 -2.19
CA PRO A 109 1.45 -20.66 -3.30
C PRO A 109 0.38 -19.59 -3.56
N ASP A 110 -0.20 -19.61 -4.75
CA ASP A 110 -1.21 -18.65 -5.20
C ASP A 110 -2.39 -18.51 -4.24
N THR A 111 -2.79 -19.64 -3.66
CA THR A 111 -3.93 -19.77 -2.74
C THR A 111 -3.71 -19.11 -1.38
N ALA A 112 -2.46 -18.85 -0.98
CA ALA A 112 -2.12 -18.36 0.36
C ALA A 112 -1.59 -16.91 0.38
N LYS A 113 -1.22 -16.34 -0.77
CA LYS A 113 -0.54 -15.03 -0.86
C LYS A 113 -1.38 -13.86 -0.32
N ILE A 114 -2.66 -13.78 -0.71
CA ILE A 114 -3.57 -12.71 -0.29
C ILE A 114 -3.87 -12.85 1.20
N LYS A 115 -4.14 -14.06 1.66
CA LYS A 115 -4.35 -14.32 3.09
C LYS A 115 -3.12 -13.91 3.91
N ARG A 116 -1.90 -14.23 3.45
CA ARG A 116 -0.67 -13.80 4.13
C ARG A 116 -0.57 -12.28 4.23
N PHE A 117 -0.94 -11.55 3.17
CA PHE A 117 -0.96 -10.10 3.18
C PHE A 117 -1.97 -9.54 4.20
N PHE A 118 -3.21 -10.05 4.18
CA PHE A 118 -4.26 -9.63 5.10
C PHE A 118 -3.93 -9.97 6.56
N ASP A 119 -3.41 -11.17 6.82
CA ASP A 119 -2.94 -11.58 8.16
C ASP A 119 -1.89 -10.58 8.69
N HIS A 120 -0.98 -10.10 7.82
CA HIS A 120 0.06 -9.16 8.24
C HIS A 120 -0.50 -7.75 8.48
N ILE A 121 -1.47 -7.30 7.67
CA ILE A 121 -2.20 -6.04 7.94
C ILE A 121 -2.86 -6.09 9.32
N LEU A 122 -3.53 -7.21 9.66
CA LEU A 122 -4.19 -7.40 10.95
C LEU A 122 -3.21 -7.49 12.12
N GLU A 123 -2.02 -8.06 11.89
CA GLU A 123 -0.95 -8.16 12.87
C GLU A 123 -0.38 -6.78 13.21
N VAL A 124 -0.05 -5.96 12.20
CA VAL A 124 0.62 -4.67 12.41
C VAL A 124 -0.34 -3.51 12.66
N ARG A 125 -1.62 -3.65 12.26
CA ARG A 125 -2.69 -2.66 12.46
C ARG A 125 -2.28 -1.26 11.99
N PRO A 126 -2.00 -1.09 10.69
CA PRO A 126 -1.52 0.20 10.17
C PRO A 126 -2.57 1.29 10.42
N ASN A 127 -2.11 2.49 10.74
CA ASN A 127 -2.97 3.67 10.79
C ASN A 127 -3.15 4.27 9.40
N VAL A 128 -2.14 4.10 8.54
CA VAL A 128 -2.11 4.60 7.17
C VAL A 128 -1.64 3.48 6.24
N ILE A 129 -2.40 3.25 5.17
CA ILE A 129 -1.94 2.45 4.02
C ILE A 129 -1.74 3.38 2.84
N VAL A 130 -0.55 3.35 2.24
CA VAL A 130 -0.14 4.17 1.11
C VAL A 130 -0.04 3.31 -0.15
N THR A 131 -0.52 3.85 -1.27
CA THR A 131 -0.35 3.26 -2.61
C THR A 131 0.05 4.35 -3.61
N TYR A 132 0.33 3.95 -4.85
CA TYR A 132 0.47 4.88 -5.97
C TYR A 132 -0.50 4.48 -7.08
N ASN A 133 -1.60 5.24 -7.21
CA ASN A 133 -2.73 4.92 -8.08
C ASN A 133 -3.51 3.66 -7.64
N GLY A 134 -3.48 3.33 -6.34
CA GLY A 134 -4.05 2.08 -5.82
C GLY A 134 -5.57 2.02 -5.84
N ASP A 135 -6.29 3.15 -5.82
CA ASP A 135 -7.75 3.16 -5.98
C ASP A 135 -8.18 2.57 -7.33
N PHE A 136 -7.36 2.79 -8.37
CA PHE A 136 -7.70 2.42 -9.75
C PHE A 136 -7.01 1.14 -10.22
N PHE A 137 -6.02 0.63 -9.48
CA PHE A 137 -5.29 -0.57 -9.87
C PHE A 137 -5.14 -1.56 -8.70
N ASP A 138 -4.29 -1.25 -7.72
CA ASP A 138 -3.88 -2.21 -6.69
C ASP A 138 -5.06 -2.78 -5.90
N TRP A 139 -5.90 -1.92 -5.30
CA TRP A 139 -7.02 -2.37 -4.48
C TRP A 139 -8.11 -3.11 -5.26
N PRO A 140 -8.63 -2.61 -6.40
CA PRO A 140 -9.60 -3.37 -7.20
C PRO A 140 -9.08 -4.75 -7.61
N PHE A 141 -7.78 -4.84 -7.93
CA PHE A 141 -7.16 -6.09 -8.33
C PHE A 141 -7.07 -7.06 -7.14
N VAL A 142 -6.58 -6.58 -5.99
CA VAL A 142 -6.53 -7.36 -4.73
C VAL A 142 -7.93 -7.84 -4.33
N GLU A 143 -8.93 -6.95 -4.34
CA GLU A 143 -10.33 -7.28 -4.01
C GLU A 143 -10.87 -8.38 -4.92
N THR A 144 -10.69 -8.24 -6.24
CA THR A 144 -11.21 -9.21 -7.21
C THR A 144 -10.52 -10.57 -7.05
N ARG A 145 -9.19 -10.60 -6.88
CA ARG A 145 -8.45 -11.84 -6.64
C ARG A 145 -8.80 -12.47 -5.30
N ALA A 146 -9.03 -11.68 -4.25
CA ALA A 146 -9.48 -12.16 -2.94
C ALA A 146 -10.86 -12.83 -3.07
N ARG A 147 -11.82 -12.16 -3.73
CA ARG A 147 -13.16 -12.66 -3.96
C ARG A 147 -13.17 -13.99 -4.74
N ILE A 148 -12.33 -14.12 -5.76
CA ILE A 148 -12.20 -15.39 -6.53
C ILE A 148 -11.74 -16.55 -5.63
N ARG A 149 -10.95 -16.26 -4.58
CA ARG A 149 -10.51 -17.23 -3.58
C ARG A 149 -11.48 -17.40 -2.40
N GLY A 150 -12.67 -16.82 -2.50
CA GLY A 150 -13.69 -16.88 -1.45
C GLY A 150 -13.37 -16.03 -0.22
N ILE A 151 -12.52 -15.01 -0.36
CA ILE A 151 -12.12 -14.10 0.72
C ILE A 151 -12.86 -12.78 0.54
N ASN A 152 -13.59 -12.34 1.56
CA ASN A 152 -14.24 -11.03 1.57
C ASN A 152 -13.29 -9.99 2.19
N MET A 153 -12.77 -9.07 1.35
CA MET A 153 -11.78 -8.07 1.79
C MET A 153 -12.33 -7.08 2.83
N GLU A 154 -13.62 -6.72 2.74
CA GLU A 154 -14.26 -5.82 3.71
C GLU A 154 -14.37 -6.51 5.07
N GLU A 155 -14.73 -7.79 5.11
CA GLU A 155 -14.84 -8.55 6.36
C GLU A 155 -13.45 -8.81 6.98
N GLU A 156 -12.45 -9.11 6.17
CA GLU A 156 -11.10 -9.47 6.64
C GLU A 156 -10.31 -8.27 7.15
N ILE A 157 -10.23 -7.19 6.37
CA ILE A 157 -9.36 -6.04 6.70
C ILE A 157 -10.11 -4.70 6.77
N GLY A 158 -11.42 -4.69 6.56
CA GLY A 158 -12.24 -3.48 6.70
C GLY A 158 -12.06 -2.47 5.57
N PHE A 159 -11.55 -2.87 4.41
CA PHE A 159 -11.44 -2.03 3.22
C PHE A 159 -12.53 -2.35 2.21
N ALA A 160 -13.24 -1.32 1.76
CA ALA A 160 -14.29 -1.42 0.75
C ALA A 160 -14.34 -0.14 -0.09
N LYS A 161 -15.03 -0.21 -1.23
CA LYS A 161 -15.30 0.99 -2.04
C LYS A 161 -16.31 1.90 -1.35
N ASP A 162 -16.03 3.19 -1.39
CA ASP A 162 -16.96 4.24 -1.01
C ASP A 162 -17.89 4.64 -2.18
N SER A 163 -18.64 5.72 -2.01
CA SER A 163 -19.52 6.26 -3.07
C SER A 163 -18.79 6.88 -4.26
N ALA A 164 -17.48 7.14 -4.14
CA ALA A 164 -16.63 7.67 -5.19
C ALA A 164 -15.79 6.58 -5.89
N ASP A 165 -16.10 5.30 -5.64
CA ASP A 165 -15.32 4.14 -6.12
C ASP A 165 -13.86 4.12 -5.62
N GLU A 166 -13.57 4.79 -4.50
CA GLU A 166 -12.27 4.81 -3.85
C GLU A 166 -12.24 3.85 -2.65
N PHE A 167 -11.09 3.24 -2.37
CA PHE A 167 -10.99 2.26 -1.29
C PHE A 167 -10.74 2.94 0.05
N GLU A 168 -11.67 2.75 0.98
CA GLU A 168 -11.62 3.34 2.31
C GLU A 168 -11.77 2.29 3.41
N SER A 169 -11.28 2.63 4.61
CA SER A 169 -11.51 1.88 5.84
C SER A 169 -11.85 2.82 6.98
N ARG A 170 -12.63 2.33 7.95
CA ARG A 170 -12.98 3.10 9.15
C ARG A 170 -11.80 3.32 10.09
N ASN A 171 -10.88 2.36 10.15
CA ASN A 171 -9.80 2.33 11.15
C ASN A 171 -8.42 2.62 10.56
N CYS A 172 -8.31 2.68 9.23
CA CYS A 172 -7.06 2.92 8.52
C CYS A 172 -7.31 3.92 7.39
N ILE A 173 -6.46 4.94 7.29
CA ILE A 173 -6.53 5.93 6.21
C ILE A 173 -5.86 5.32 4.97
N HIS A 174 -6.57 5.32 3.84
CA HIS A 174 -5.93 5.10 2.54
C HIS A 174 -5.35 6.42 2.03
N MET A 175 -4.05 6.45 1.75
CA MET A 175 -3.38 7.58 1.12
C MET A 175 -2.85 7.17 -0.26
N ASP A 176 -3.65 7.38 -1.30
CA ASP A 176 -3.17 7.26 -2.68
C ASP A 176 -2.28 8.47 -3.03
N ALA A 177 -0.97 8.24 -3.05
CA ALA A 177 0.04 9.27 -3.32
C ALA A 177 -0.16 9.91 -4.71
N PHE A 178 -0.76 9.20 -5.67
CA PHE A 178 -1.01 9.74 -7.00
C PHE A 178 -2.03 10.88 -6.99
N ARG A 179 -2.95 10.93 -6.00
CA ARG A 179 -3.86 12.06 -5.79
C ARG A 179 -3.11 13.34 -5.45
N TRP A 180 -2.14 13.24 -4.53
CA TRP A 180 -1.24 14.35 -4.22
C TRP A 180 -0.39 14.73 -5.43
N VAL A 181 0.11 13.76 -6.20
CA VAL A 181 0.88 14.06 -7.42
C VAL A 181 0.08 14.92 -8.38
N LYS A 182 -1.15 14.51 -8.70
CA LYS A 182 -2.02 15.26 -9.63
C LYS A 182 -2.38 16.65 -9.13
N ARG A 183 -2.61 16.81 -7.82
CA ARG A 183 -3.14 18.05 -7.24
C ARG A 183 -2.07 19.04 -6.84
N ASP A 184 -1.03 18.58 -6.16
CA ASP A 184 -0.13 19.42 -5.34
C ASP A 184 1.35 19.30 -5.71
N SER A 185 1.76 18.35 -6.56
CA SER A 185 3.19 18.15 -6.85
C SER A 185 3.81 19.23 -7.73
N TYR A 186 2.97 20.00 -8.44
CA TYR A 186 3.35 20.94 -9.51
C TYR A 186 4.13 20.29 -10.66
N LEU A 187 4.06 18.96 -10.82
CA LEU A 187 4.69 18.26 -11.93
C LEU A 187 3.80 18.31 -13.18
N PRO A 188 4.40 18.49 -14.38
CA PRO A 188 3.66 18.41 -15.62
C PRO A 188 3.06 17.01 -15.79
N VAL A 189 1.91 16.89 -16.45
CA VAL A 189 1.16 15.63 -16.61
C VAL A 189 2.04 14.49 -17.14
N GLY A 190 2.92 14.77 -18.11
CA GLY A 190 3.85 13.78 -18.67
C GLY A 190 4.93 13.25 -17.69
N SER A 191 5.07 13.85 -16.51
CA SER A 191 6.03 13.48 -15.47
C SER A 191 5.35 13.02 -14.17
N GLN A 192 4.09 12.59 -14.25
CA GLN A 192 3.32 12.08 -13.11
C GLN A 192 3.33 10.55 -13.00
N ASN A 193 4.16 9.85 -13.78
CA ASN A 193 4.41 8.42 -13.53
C ASN A 193 5.37 8.25 -12.34
N LEU A 194 5.30 7.09 -11.67
CA LEU A 194 6.04 6.82 -10.44
C LEU A 194 7.56 7.08 -10.58
N LYS A 195 8.16 6.65 -11.69
CA LYS A 195 9.59 6.87 -11.99
C LYS A 195 9.95 8.35 -12.05
N ALA A 196 9.21 9.13 -12.84
CA ALA A 196 9.46 10.56 -12.99
C ALA A 196 9.24 11.31 -11.66
N VAL A 197 8.24 10.91 -10.87
CA VAL A 197 7.98 11.46 -9.54
C VAL A 197 9.10 11.12 -8.57
N ALA A 198 9.55 9.85 -8.52
CA ALA A 198 10.65 9.42 -7.67
C ALA A 198 11.95 10.18 -8.00
N LYS A 199 12.27 10.33 -9.29
CA LYS A 199 13.40 11.14 -9.73
C LYS A 199 13.27 12.59 -9.29
N ALA A 200 12.11 13.22 -9.51
CA ALA A 200 11.90 14.62 -9.21
C ALA A 200 11.83 14.94 -7.70
N LYS A 201 11.25 14.05 -6.89
CA LYS A 201 10.96 14.30 -5.47
C LYS A 201 11.94 13.61 -4.52
N LEU A 202 12.41 12.41 -4.86
CA LEU A 202 13.33 11.61 -4.03
C LEU A 202 14.78 11.65 -4.52
N ARG A 203 15.01 12.20 -5.73
CA ARG A 203 16.33 12.45 -6.32
C ARG A 203 17.18 11.17 -6.49
N TYR A 204 16.56 10.06 -6.87
CA TYR A 204 17.26 8.86 -7.33
C TYR A 204 16.56 8.27 -8.56
N ASP A 205 17.32 7.55 -9.38
CA ASP A 205 16.80 6.85 -10.55
C ASP A 205 16.33 5.44 -10.13
N THR A 206 15.06 5.14 -10.38
CA THR A 206 14.50 3.81 -10.11
C THR A 206 14.91 2.84 -11.21
N VAL A 207 15.09 1.56 -10.86
CA VAL A 207 15.23 0.49 -11.83
C VAL A 207 13.96 0.42 -12.68
N GLU A 208 14.12 0.35 -13.99
CA GLU A 208 13.01 0.23 -14.93
C GLU A 208 13.04 -1.16 -15.53
N VAL A 209 11.89 -1.82 -15.46
CA VAL A 209 11.64 -3.08 -16.14
C VAL A 209 10.49 -2.83 -17.11
N ASP A 210 10.65 -3.25 -18.37
CA ASP A 210 9.56 -3.17 -19.33
C ASP A 210 8.40 -4.07 -18.86
N PRO A 211 7.16 -3.57 -18.77
CA PRO A 211 6.02 -4.38 -18.39
C PRO A 211 5.84 -5.66 -19.23
N GLU A 212 6.27 -5.67 -20.50
CA GLU A 212 6.22 -6.85 -21.36
C GLU A 212 7.27 -7.92 -20.96
N ASP A 213 8.38 -7.52 -20.37
CA ASP A 213 9.46 -8.42 -19.95
C ASP A 213 9.24 -8.97 -18.53
N MET A 214 8.44 -8.32 -17.69
CA MET A 214 8.23 -8.70 -16.29
C MET A 214 7.87 -10.19 -16.12
N CYS A 215 6.85 -10.68 -16.84
CA CYS A 215 6.42 -12.08 -16.76
C CYS A 215 7.49 -13.08 -17.18
N LYS A 216 8.37 -12.70 -18.11
CA LYS A 216 9.47 -13.54 -18.59
C LYS A 216 10.60 -13.54 -17.57
N MET A 217 10.98 -12.37 -17.07
CA MET A 217 12.04 -12.22 -16.06
C MET A 217 11.76 -13.05 -14.82
N VAL A 218 10.55 -12.97 -14.26
CA VAL A 218 10.21 -13.73 -13.03
C VAL A 218 10.21 -15.25 -13.22
N ARG A 219 10.17 -15.73 -14.47
CA ARG A 219 10.26 -17.16 -14.80
C ARG A 219 11.69 -17.61 -15.09
N GLU A 220 12.48 -16.77 -15.73
CA GLU A 220 13.84 -17.11 -16.16
C GLU A 220 14.90 -16.75 -15.10
N ASP A 221 14.76 -15.59 -14.45
CA ASP A 221 15.67 -15.06 -13.45
C ASP A 221 14.89 -14.39 -12.30
N PRO A 222 14.39 -15.20 -11.33
CA PRO A 222 13.46 -14.73 -10.30
C PRO A 222 14.12 -13.91 -9.19
N GLN A 223 15.45 -13.99 -9.03
CA GLN A 223 16.15 -13.24 -8.01
C GLN A 223 16.45 -11.83 -8.53
N PRO A 224 16.10 -10.77 -7.79
CA PRO A 224 16.53 -9.42 -8.16
C PRO A 224 18.06 -9.37 -8.18
N THR A 225 18.66 -9.10 -9.34
CA THR A 225 20.11 -8.89 -9.44
C THR A 225 20.46 -7.65 -8.64
N ASP A 226 21.35 -7.79 -7.65
CA ASP A 226 21.96 -6.67 -6.92
C ASP A 226 22.52 -5.66 -7.92
N SER A 227 21.77 -4.59 -8.16
CA SER A 227 22.27 -3.44 -8.89
C SER A 227 22.84 -2.48 -7.85
N GLY A 228 24.13 -2.69 -7.56
CA GLY A 228 24.94 -1.74 -6.79
C GLY A 228 25.07 -0.38 -7.46
#